data_AF-A0A3A2ZVH3-F1
#
_entry.id   AF-A0A3A2ZVH3-F1
#
_cell.length_a   1.000
_cell.length_b   1.000
_cell.length_c   1.000
_cell.angle_alpha   90.00
_cell.angle_beta   90.00
_cell.angle_gamma   90.00
#
_symmetry.space_group_name_H-M   'P 1'
#
loop_
_entity.id
_entity.type
_entity.pdbx_description
1 polymer ?
#
loop_
_entity_poly.entity_id
_entity_poly.type
_entity_poly.pdbx_seq_one_letter_code
_entity_poly.pdbx_strand_id
1 'polypeptide(L)'
;MAIELVASGSLALKLLRVTPLITTTILLVNRLAQYFALSTFLPPYTSPKQVDHVGAALQHWIQQVVPRVWKGVIGIVLIARVALILNLFVCVEDLAGTNGRLLYGIGLFFSFAHLFVAPKMLKLEKRLMDPQTIPQVTLELLVRWLKINNVRIWVVDVPFWVVGVLATLESCKM
;
A
#
# COMPACT_ATOMS: atom_id res chain seq x y z
N MET A 1 -12.01 13.53 30.66
CA MET A 1 -11.16 14.23 29.69
C MET A 1 -10.92 13.43 28.40
N ALA A 2 -10.52 12.15 28.42
CA ALA A 2 -10.36 11.37 27.17
C ALA A 2 -11.68 11.06 26.42
N ILE A 3 -12.80 10.95 27.16
CA ILE A 3 -14.13 10.62 26.60
C ILE A 3 -14.74 11.81 25.82
N GLU A 4 -14.35 13.05 26.14
CA GLU A 4 -14.85 14.24 25.44
C GLU A 4 -14.18 14.46 24.08
N LEU A 5 -12.95 13.95 23.89
CA LEU A 5 -12.20 14.17 22.67
C LEU A 5 -12.85 13.46 21.47
N VAL A 6 -13.51 12.33 21.70
CA VAL A 6 -14.18 11.52 20.66
C VAL A 6 -15.69 11.47 20.90
N ALA A 7 -16.29 12.61 21.26
CA ALA A 7 -17.74 12.73 21.30
C ALA A 7 -18.34 12.57 19.90
N SER A 8 -19.60 12.12 19.83
CA SER A 8 -20.36 12.07 18.57
C SER A 8 -20.36 13.46 17.90
N GLY A 9 -20.12 13.47 16.58
CA GLY A 9 -20.00 14.70 15.80
C GLY A 9 -18.70 15.51 15.96
N SER A 10 -17.78 15.11 16.86
CA SER A 10 -16.51 15.82 17.08
C SER A 10 -15.59 15.79 15.85
N LEU A 11 -14.74 16.82 15.72
CA LEU A 11 -13.72 16.86 14.68
C LEU A 11 -12.77 15.65 14.77
N ALA A 12 -12.40 15.22 15.97
CA ALA A 12 -11.52 14.08 16.15
C ALA A 12 -12.14 12.77 15.66
N LEU A 13 -13.44 12.55 15.92
CA LEU A 13 -14.15 11.39 15.37
C LEU A 13 -14.20 11.43 13.84
N LYS A 14 -14.51 12.59 13.24
CA LYS A 14 -14.51 12.76 11.78
C LYS A 14 -13.13 12.47 11.18
N LEU A 15 -12.06 12.98 11.79
CA LEU A 15 -10.69 12.68 11.38
C LEU A 15 -10.40 11.18 11.48
N LEU A 16 -10.82 10.53 12.56
CA LEU A 16 -10.70 9.07 12.70
C LEU A 16 -11.44 8.32 11.59
N ARG A 17 -12.68 8.73 11.24
CA ARG A 17 -13.49 8.10 10.18
C ARG A 17 -12.86 8.23 8.79
N VAL A 18 -12.18 9.34 8.52
CA VAL A 18 -11.55 9.64 7.21
C VAL A 18 -10.12 9.10 7.09
N THR A 19 -9.42 8.88 8.22
CA THR A 19 -8.01 8.43 8.23
C THR A 19 -7.77 7.15 7.40
N PRO A 20 -8.64 6.12 7.41
CA PRO A 20 -8.48 4.95 6.54
C PRO A 20 -8.46 5.31 5.05
N LEU A 21 -9.30 6.24 4.58
CA LEU A 21 -9.29 6.68 3.18
C LEU A 21 -7.99 7.41 2.82
N ILE A 22 -7.54 8.33 3.69
CA ILE A 22 -6.28 9.07 3.46
C ILE A 22 -5.11 8.09 3.37
N THR A 23 -4.97 7.20 4.34
CA THR A 23 -3.85 6.26 4.39
C THR A 23 -3.88 5.24 3.26
N THR A 24 -5.05 4.69 2.89
CA THR A 24 -5.17 3.80 1.73
C THR A 24 -4.87 4.52 0.42
N THR A 25 -5.25 5.79 0.28
CA THR A 25 -4.89 6.61 -0.89
C THR A 25 -3.38 6.79 -1.00
N ILE A 26 -2.71 7.16 0.09
CA ILE A 26 -1.24 7.28 0.13
C ILE A 26 -0.57 5.95 -0.30
N LEU A 27 -1.05 4.83 0.23
CA LEU A 27 -0.48 3.51 -0.07
C LEU A 27 -0.70 3.11 -1.54
N LEU A 28 -1.90 3.35 -2.09
CA LEU A 28 -2.23 3.07 -3.48
C LEU A 28 -1.39 3.93 -4.44
N VAL A 29 -1.33 5.24 -4.20
CA VAL A 29 -0.53 6.16 -5.03
C VAL A 29 0.94 5.78 -4.99
N ASN A 30 1.50 5.51 -3.81
CA ASN A 30 2.87 5.05 -3.67
C ASN A 30 3.11 3.74 -4.46
N ARG A 31 2.15 2.81 -4.44
CA ARG A 31 2.28 1.52 -5.15
C ARG A 31 2.22 1.69 -6.68
N LEU A 32 1.32 2.55 -7.17
CA LEU A 32 1.23 2.91 -8.60
C LEU A 32 2.50 3.63 -9.06
N ALA A 33 2.97 4.61 -8.28
CA ALA A 33 4.22 5.33 -8.57
C ALA A 33 5.42 4.38 -8.65
N GLN A 34 5.53 3.42 -7.72
CA GLN A 34 6.56 2.38 -7.78
C GLN A 34 6.44 1.52 -9.05
N TYR A 35 5.23 1.12 -9.44
CA TYR A 35 5.01 0.32 -10.65
C TYR A 35 5.49 1.07 -11.90
N PHE A 36 5.04 2.31 -12.09
CA PHE A 36 5.43 3.11 -13.25
C PHE A 36 6.92 3.44 -13.25
N ALA A 37 7.46 3.91 -12.13
CA ALA A 37 8.88 4.25 -12.01
C ALA A 37 9.81 3.06 -12.27
N LEU A 38 9.45 1.88 -11.78
CA LEU A 38 10.24 0.68 -12.03
C LEU A 38 10.06 0.12 -13.45
N SER A 39 8.87 0.27 -14.04
CA SER A 39 8.62 -0.19 -15.41
C SER A 39 9.45 0.55 -16.47
N THR A 40 9.93 1.76 -16.19
CA THR A 40 10.79 2.52 -17.12
C THR A 40 12.16 1.86 -17.34
N PHE A 41 12.62 1.02 -16.41
CA PHE A 41 13.83 0.22 -16.58
C PHE A 41 13.63 -0.99 -17.51
N LEU A 42 12.39 -1.25 -17.95
CA LEU A 42 12.05 -2.30 -18.91
C LEU A 42 11.64 -1.64 -20.24
N PRO A 43 12.58 -1.42 -21.18
CA PRO A 43 12.25 -0.78 -22.44
C PRO A 43 11.32 -1.67 -23.28
N PRO A 44 10.12 -1.20 -23.68
CA PRO A 44 9.25 -1.94 -24.60
C PRO A 44 9.77 -1.95 -26.04
N TYR A 45 10.70 -1.04 -26.38
CA TYR A 45 11.16 -0.78 -27.75
C TYR A 45 12.69 -0.87 -27.93
N THR A 46 13.43 -1.27 -26.90
CA THR A 46 14.90 -1.44 -26.97
C THR A 46 15.24 -2.89 -26.71
N SER A 47 15.99 -3.50 -27.63
CA SER A 47 16.40 -4.91 -27.50
C SER A 47 17.17 -5.13 -26.19
N PRO A 48 16.86 -6.17 -25.39
CA PRO A 48 17.59 -6.50 -24.16
C PRO A 48 19.10 -6.68 -24.34
N LYS A 49 19.55 -6.93 -25.58
CA LYS A 49 20.96 -7.09 -25.95
C LYS A 49 21.74 -5.78 -26.09
N GLN A 50 21.08 -4.62 -26.05
CA GLN A 50 21.71 -3.31 -26.32
C GLN A 50 21.92 -2.44 -25.08
N VAL A 51 21.61 -2.93 -23.88
CA VAL A 51 21.54 -2.06 -22.68
C VAL A 51 22.25 -2.65 -21.47
N ASP A 52 23.56 -2.85 -21.61
CA ASP A 52 24.43 -3.41 -20.55
C ASP A 52 24.44 -2.57 -19.25
N HIS A 53 24.04 -1.29 -19.30
CA HIS A 53 24.09 -0.39 -18.15
C HIS A 53 22.79 -0.28 -17.35
N VAL A 54 21.63 -0.68 -17.89
CA VAL A 54 20.33 -0.46 -17.22
C VAL A 54 20.16 -1.35 -15.99
N GLY A 55 20.63 -2.59 -16.03
CA GLY A 55 20.57 -3.49 -14.87
C GLY A 55 21.39 -2.96 -13.68
N ALA A 56 22.58 -2.38 -13.94
CA ALA A 56 23.41 -1.78 -12.90
C ALA A 56 22.78 -0.50 -12.33
N ALA A 57 22.22 0.36 -13.18
CA ALA A 57 21.50 1.55 -12.75
C ALA A 57 20.28 1.22 -11.88
N LEU A 58 19.49 0.21 -12.29
CA LEU A 58 18.36 -0.30 -11.52
C LEU A 58 18.78 -0.83 -10.15
N GLN A 59 19.83 -1.66 -10.10
CA GLN A 59 20.34 -2.23 -8.85
C GLN A 59 20.76 -1.13 -7.88
N HIS A 60 21.53 -0.15 -8.36
CA HIS A 60 21.91 1.01 -7.55
C HIS A 60 20.67 1.78 -7.05
N TRP A 61 19.71 2.05 -7.93
CA TRP A 61 18.49 2.77 -7.58
C TRP A 61 17.69 2.05 -6.49
N ILE A 62 17.48 0.73 -6.61
CA ILE A 62 16.72 -0.06 -5.61
C ILE A 62 17.46 -0.06 -4.27
N GLN A 63 18.79 -0.24 -4.26
CA GLN A 63 19.60 -0.18 -3.04
C GLN A 63 19.46 1.15 -2.28
N GLN A 64 19.23 2.26 -3.00
CA GLN A 64 19.03 3.57 -2.38
C GLN A 64 17.58 3.83 -1.98
N VAL A 65 16.61 3.47 -2.83
CA VAL A 65 15.20 3.83 -2.63
C VAL A 65 14.52 2.96 -1.58
N VAL A 66 14.77 1.65 -1.59
CA VAL A 66 14.08 0.72 -0.68
C VAL A 66 14.28 1.12 0.79
N PRO A 67 15.52 1.33 1.30
CA PRO A 67 15.72 1.69 2.71
C PRO A 67 15.08 3.03 3.11
N ARG A 68 14.96 3.98 2.16
CA ARG A 68 14.37 5.31 2.39
C ARG A 68 12.85 5.25 2.49
N VAL A 69 12.21 4.45 1.64
CA VAL A 69 10.75 4.36 1.55
C VAL A 69 10.17 3.40 2.61
N TRP A 70 10.93 2.37 2.99
CA TRP A 70 10.45 1.28 3.86
C TRP A 70 9.86 1.75 5.19
N LYS A 71 10.55 2.66 5.89
CA LYS A 71 10.10 3.19 7.20
C LYS A 71 8.77 3.94 7.07
N GLY A 72 8.63 4.77 6.04
CA GLY A 72 7.41 5.53 5.78
C GLY A 72 6.22 4.62 5.46
N VAL A 73 6.43 3.62 4.61
CA VAL A 73 5.38 2.65 4.24
C VAL A 73 4.90 1.87 5.47
N ILE A 74 5.82 1.38 6.32
CA ILE A 74 5.42 0.69 7.56
C ILE A 74 4.61 1.63 8.47
N GLY A 75 5.07 2.87 8.65
CA GLY A 75 4.37 3.86 9.49
C GLY A 75 2.92 4.08 9.02
N ILE A 76 2.72 4.32 7.72
CA ILE A 76 1.38 4.54 7.15
C ILE A 76 0.51 3.28 7.26
N VAL A 77 1.06 2.08 7.04
CA VAL A 77 0.32 0.82 7.21
C VAL A 77 -0.14 0.64 8.66
N LEU A 78 0.71 0.95 9.64
CA LEU A 78 0.35 0.86 11.05
C LEU A 78 -0.73 1.88 11.42
N ILE A 79 -0.61 3.13 10.96
CA ILE A 79 -1.64 4.17 11.16
C ILE A 79 -2.98 3.72 10.55
N ALA A 80 -2.97 3.19 9.32
CA ALA A 80 -4.18 2.68 8.67
C ALA A 80 -4.85 1.58 9.52
N ARG A 81 -4.07 0.61 10.00
CA ARG A 81 -4.56 -0.50 10.82
C ARG A 81 -5.14 -0.02 12.15
N VAL A 82 -4.42 0.84 12.86
CA VAL A 82 -4.90 1.40 14.13
C VAL A 82 -6.20 2.17 13.90
N ALA A 83 -6.26 3.02 12.86
CA ALA A 83 -7.48 3.74 12.53
C ALA A 83 -8.64 2.79 12.20
N LEU A 84 -8.43 1.75 11.39
CA LEU A 84 -9.44 0.74 11.06
C LEU A 84 -9.95 0.02 12.32
N ILE A 85 -9.04 -0.38 13.22
CA ILE A 85 -9.38 -1.03 14.48
C ILE A 85 -10.20 -0.08 15.36
N LEU A 86 -9.75 1.15 15.57
CA LEU A 86 -10.47 2.13 16.38
C LEU A 86 -11.87 2.38 15.82
N ASN A 87 -12.02 2.47 14.50
CA ASN A 87 -13.31 2.63 13.84
C ASN A 87 -14.31 1.48 14.09
N LEU A 88 -13.83 0.28 14.44
CA LEU A 88 -14.66 -0.88 14.78
C LEU A 88 -15.19 -0.88 16.22
N PHE A 89 -14.60 -0.07 17.10
CA PHE A 89 -14.86 -0.10 18.55
C PHE A 89 -15.23 1.26 19.15
N VAL A 90 -14.91 2.38 18.50
CA VAL A 90 -15.17 3.73 19.01
C VAL A 90 -16.45 4.30 18.39
N CYS A 91 -17.35 4.78 19.26
CA CYS A 91 -18.65 5.38 18.90
C CYS A 91 -19.38 4.55 17.83
N VAL A 92 -19.54 3.26 18.11
CA VAL A 92 -20.13 2.30 17.16
C VAL A 92 -21.64 2.46 17.03
N GLU A 93 -22.28 3.00 18.05
CA GLU A 93 -23.66 3.45 18.07
C GLU A 93 -23.96 4.46 16.97
N ASP A 94 -22.99 5.33 16.65
CA ASP A 94 -23.13 6.28 15.53
C ASP A 94 -23.28 5.51 14.21
N LEU A 95 -22.58 4.39 14.04
CA LEU A 95 -22.64 3.60 12.80
C LEU A 95 -23.89 2.71 12.69
N ALA A 96 -24.78 2.71 13.68
CA ALA A 96 -25.98 1.89 13.67
C ALA A 96 -26.88 2.22 12.47
N GLY A 97 -27.31 1.19 11.72
CA GLY A 97 -28.11 1.37 10.51
C GLY A 97 -27.31 1.70 9.24
N THR A 98 -25.97 1.79 9.33
CA THR A 98 -25.08 1.97 8.17
C THR A 98 -24.25 0.71 7.90
N ASN A 99 -23.62 0.63 6.73
CA ASN A 99 -22.62 -0.42 6.45
C ASN A 99 -21.20 -0.06 6.94
N GLY A 100 -21.01 1.10 7.60
CA GLY A 100 -19.68 1.62 7.94
C GLY A 100 -18.83 0.65 8.74
N ARG A 101 -19.39 0.01 9.77
CA ARG A 101 -18.66 -0.94 10.62
C ARG A 101 -18.21 -2.18 9.85
N LEU A 102 -19.07 -2.72 8.99
CA LEU A 102 -18.72 -3.86 8.12
C LEU A 102 -17.59 -3.47 7.16
N LEU A 103 -17.69 -2.29 6.53
CA LEU A 103 -16.70 -1.79 5.59
C LEU A 103 -15.33 -1.57 6.26
N TYR A 104 -15.28 -1.04 7.49
CA TYR A 104 -14.04 -0.96 8.26
C TYR A 104 -13.44 -2.35 8.56
N GLY A 105 -14.29 -3.37 8.81
CA GLY A 105 -13.85 -4.75 8.99
C GLY A 105 -13.24 -5.35 7.72
N ILE A 106 -13.89 -5.14 6.58
CA ILE A 106 -13.37 -5.54 5.26
C ILE A 106 -12.07 -4.80 4.95
N GLY A 107 -11.98 -3.50 5.26
CA GLY A 107 -10.76 -2.72 5.14
C GLY A 107 -9.63 -3.28 6.00
N LEU A 108 -9.92 -3.70 7.23
CA LEU A 108 -8.95 -4.35 8.10
C LEU A 108 -8.43 -5.66 7.47
N PHE A 109 -9.31 -6.49 6.91
CA PHE A 109 -8.91 -7.68 6.16
C PHE A 109 -7.95 -7.35 5.00
N PHE A 110 -8.29 -6.39 4.14
CA PHE A 110 -7.42 -5.99 3.03
C PHE A 110 -6.08 -5.40 3.50
N SER A 111 -6.05 -4.76 4.66
CA SER A 111 -4.79 -4.26 5.26
C SER A 111 -3.79 -5.38 5.58
N PHE A 112 -4.24 -6.64 5.64
CA PHE A 112 -3.41 -7.84 5.80
C PHE A 112 -3.29 -8.68 4.52
N ALA A 113 -4.21 -8.53 3.55
CA ALA A 113 -4.24 -9.37 2.35
C ALA A 113 -2.95 -9.34 1.51
N HIS A 114 -2.19 -8.23 1.53
CA HIS A 114 -0.91 -8.19 0.82
C HIS A 114 0.15 -9.13 1.41
N LEU A 115 -0.04 -9.64 2.64
CA LEU A 115 0.88 -10.60 3.27
C LEU A 115 0.92 -11.95 2.53
N PHE A 116 -0.12 -12.31 1.76
CA PHE A 116 -0.08 -13.53 0.93
C PHE A 116 0.99 -13.49 -0.15
N VAL A 117 1.33 -12.29 -0.66
CA VAL A 117 2.36 -12.10 -1.69
C VAL A 117 3.68 -11.54 -1.15
N ALA A 118 3.66 -10.95 0.04
CA ALA A 118 4.81 -10.25 0.63
C ALA A 118 6.08 -11.13 0.75
N PRO A 119 6.04 -12.38 1.25
CA PRO A 119 7.25 -13.21 1.36
C PRO A 119 7.93 -13.45 0.00
N LYS A 120 7.12 -13.65 -1.05
CA LYS A 120 7.63 -13.86 -2.41
C LYS A 120 8.25 -12.58 -2.98
N MET A 121 7.59 -11.44 -2.79
CA MET A 121 8.12 -10.14 -3.22
C MET A 121 9.42 -9.77 -2.49
N LEU A 122 9.49 -9.99 -1.18
CA LEU A 122 10.69 -9.71 -0.38
C LEU A 122 11.89 -10.58 -0.78
N LYS A 123 11.67 -11.84 -1.15
CA LYS A 123 12.73 -12.69 -1.69
C LYS A 123 13.29 -12.14 -3.00
N LEU A 124 12.42 -11.65 -3.90
CA LEU A 124 12.84 -11.03 -5.16
C LEU A 124 13.56 -9.71 -4.92
N GLU A 125 13.04 -8.86 -4.03
CA GLU A 125 13.61 -7.56 -3.68
C GLU A 125 14.99 -7.71 -3.03
N LYS A 126 15.16 -8.66 -2.11
CA LYS A 126 16.47 -8.97 -1.52
C LYS A 126 17.49 -9.36 -2.59
N ARG A 127 17.09 -10.16 -3.58
CA ARG A 127 17.96 -10.55 -4.68
C ARG A 127 18.24 -9.40 -5.65
N LEU A 128 17.27 -8.52 -5.90
CA LEU A 128 17.44 -7.29 -6.68
C LEU A 128 18.45 -6.33 -6.02
N MET A 129 18.50 -6.30 -4.69
CA MET A 129 19.42 -5.46 -3.92
C MET A 129 20.82 -6.07 -3.74
N ASP A 130 20.98 -7.37 -3.94
CA ASP A 130 22.25 -8.08 -3.70
C ASP A 130 23.32 -7.59 -4.69
N PRO A 131 24.46 -7.04 -4.22
CA PRO A 131 25.56 -6.59 -5.10
C PRO A 131 26.12 -7.69 -6.01
N GLN A 132 25.92 -8.97 -5.67
CA GLN A 132 26.39 -10.10 -6.46
C GLN A 132 25.43 -10.48 -7.61
N THR A 133 24.27 -9.84 -7.70
CA THR A 133 23.32 -10.09 -8.80
C THR A 133 23.80 -9.42 -10.08
N ILE A 134 24.02 -10.23 -11.13
CA ILE A 134 24.43 -9.75 -12.44
C ILE A 134 23.32 -8.94 -13.15
N PRO A 135 23.66 -7.93 -13.96
CA PRO A 135 22.68 -7.00 -14.56
C PRO A 135 21.52 -7.66 -15.32
N GLN A 136 21.80 -8.72 -16.08
CA GLN A 136 20.78 -9.45 -16.85
C GLN A 136 19.76 -10.12 -15.92
N VAL A 137 20.22 -10.69 -14.81
CA VAL A 137 19.35 -11.32 -13.81
C VAL A 137 18.54 -10.26 -13.06
N THR A 138 19.08 -9.07 -12.82
CA THR A 138 18.35 -7.96 -12.20
C THR A 138 17.09 -7.60 -12.98
N LEU A 139 17.17 -7.52 -14.32
CA LEU A 139 16.02 -7.21 -15.17
C LEU A 139 14.97 -8.32 -15.17
N GLU A 140 15.37 -9.58 -15.23
CA GLU A 140 14.45 -10.71 -15.12
C GLU A 140 13.72 -10.74 -13.77
N LEU A 141 14.44 -10.46 -12.68
CA LEU A 141 13.86 -10.36 -11.34
C LEU A 141 12.86 -9.21 -11.26
N LEU A 142 13.15 -8.08 -11.90
CA LEU A 142 12.24 -6.93 -11.95
C LEU A 142 10.95 -7.29 -12.68
N VAL A 143 11.01 -7.95 -13.84
CA VAL A 143 9.82 -8.42 -14.58
C VAL A 143 8.94 -9.29 -13.67
N ARG A 144 9.55 -10.24 -12.96
CA ARG A 144 8.83 -11.13 -12.02
C ARG A 144 8.22 -10.33 -10.87
N TRP A 145 8.95 -9.38 -10.30
CA TRP A 145 8.48 -8.53 -9.21
C TRP A 145 7.29 -7.66 -9.67
N LEU A 146 7.39 -7.01 -10.84
CA LEU A 146 6.33 -6.17 -11.40
C LEU A 146 5.07 -6.97 -11.72
N LYS A 147 5.19 -8.21 -12.21
CA LYS A 147 4.03 -9.09 -12.44
C LYS A 147 3.26 -9.34 -11.15
N ILE A 148 3.96 -9.65 -10.06
CA ILE A 148 3.34 -9.90 -8.75
C ILE A 148 2.78 -8.60 -8.18
N ASN A 149 3.53 -7.50 -8.28
CA ASN A 149 3.10 -6.18 -7.81
C ASN A 149 1.83 -5.70 -8.53
N ASN A 150 1.72 -5.93 -9.85
CA ASN A 150 0.53 -5.58 -10.62
C ASN A 150 -0.71 -6.35 -10.13
N VAL A 151 -0.58 -7.66 -9.92
CA VAL A 151 -1.68 -8.45 -9.34
C VAL A 151 -2.06 -7.92 -7.96
N ARG A 152 -1.08 -7.61 -7.11
CA ARG A 152 -1.32 -7.02 -5.79
C ARG A 152 -2.07 -5.70 -5.87
N ILE A 153 -1.70 -4.80 -6.79
CA ILE A 153 -2.39 -3.52 -7.00
C ILE A 153 -3.88 -3.76 -7.21
N TRP A 154 -4.22 -4.62 -8.16
CA TRP A 154 -5.62 -4.80 -8.59
C TRP A 154 -6.45 -5.66 -7.65
N VAL A 155 -5.83 -6.61 -6.96
CA VAL A 155 -6.55 -7.57 -6.10
C VAL A 155 -6.58 -7.12 -4.63
N VAL A 156 -5.64 -6.27 -4.22
CA VAL A 156 -5.51 -5.83 -2.83
C VAL A 156 -5.61 -4.31 -2.72
N ASP A 157 -4.69 -3.57 -3.31
CA ASP A 157 -4.55 -2.13 -3.00
C ASP A 157 -5.74 -1.30 -3.54
N VAL A 158 -6.24 -1.60 -4.74
CA VAL A 158 -7.43 -0.94 -5.32
C VAL A 158 -8.71 -1.30 -4.55
N PRO A 159 -9.06 -2.58 -4.32
CA PRO A 159 -10.20 -2.94 -3.48
C PRO A 159 -10.13 -2.33 -2.08
N PHE A 160 -8.94 -2.31 -1.46
CA PHE A 160 -8.75 -1.70 -0.15
C PHE A 160 -9.11 -0.20 -0.17
N TRP A 161 -8.63 0.51 -1.17
CA TRP A 161 -8.94 1.93 -1.35
C TRP A 161 -10.44 2.16 -1.62
N VAL A 162 -11.07 1.36 -2.49
CA VAL A 162 -12.52 1.45 -2.76
C VAL A 162 -13.32 1.24 -1.48
N VAL A 163 -12.97 0.24 -0.67
CA VAL A 163 -13.62 0.01 0.63
C VAL A 163 -13.40 1.19 1.58
N GLY A 164 -12.22 1.81 1.55
CA GLY A 164 -11.94 3.05 2.28
C GLY A 164 -12.86 4.21 1.89
N VAL A 165 -13.08 4.41 0.58
CA VAL A 165 -14.03 5.42 0.06
C VAL A 165 -15.44 5.15 0.58
N LEU A 166 -15.91 3.91 0.42
CA LEU A 166 -17.26 3.52 0.85
C LEU A 166 -17.43 3.67 2.37
N ALA A 167 -16.45 3.24 3.16
CA ALA A 167 -16.49 3.37 4.62
C ALA A 167 -16.58 4.83 5.06
N THR A 168 -15.82 5.72 4.43
CA THR A 168 -15.89 7.17 4.69
C THR A 168 -17.24 7.75 4.28
N LEU A 169 -17.77 7.40 3.10
CA LEU A 169 -19.08 7.88 2.67
C LEU A 169 -20.20 7.43 3.62
N GLU A 170 -20.18 6.18 4.07
CA GLU A 170 -21.18 5.66 5.03
C GLU A 170 -21.04 6.32 6.41
N SER A 171 -19.82 6.52 6.88
CA SER A 171 -19.55 7.00 8.25
C SER A 171 -19.58 8.52 8.40
N CYS A 172 -19.57 9.28 7.29
CA CYS A 172 -19.62 10.74 7.28
C CYS A 172 -20.94 11.32 6.73
N LYS A 173 -21.93 10.47 6.41
CA LYS A 173 -23.32 10.89 6.13
C LYS A 173 -24.08 11.36 7.38
N MET A 174 -23.43 11.29 8.54
CA MET A 174 -23.95 11.61 9.86
C MET A 174 -23.69 13.07 10.27
#